data_AF-A0A7X9GLS1-F1
#
_entry.id   AF-A0A7X9GLS1-F1
#
_cell.length_a   1.000
_cell.length_b   1.000
_cell.length_c   1.000
_cell.angle_alpha   90.00
_cell.angle_beta   90.00
_cell.angle_gamma   90.00
#
_symmetry.space_group_name_H-M   'P 1'
#
loop_
_entity.id
_entity.type
_entity.pdbx_description
1 polymer ?
#
loop_
_entity_poly.entity_id
_entity_poly.type
_entity_poly.pdbx_seq_one_letter_code
_entity_poly.pdbx_strand_id
1 'polypeptide(L)'
;MIDCLVSSDWWRKIMAHFVKINDEFEIRCWKDEKSEIQQALLYGESLLEDGNEVSIKGNVTHKLRNELLCSPEPTDKDLYNKMTKYFTINITNDLCELCSAHYGTELYIDNISGEDTEFFKKIMLPYWNSFSISIGDPNVRL
;
A
#
# COMPACT_ATOMS: atom_id res chain seq x y z
N MET A 1 -12.51 -15.63 7.30
CA MET A 1 -12.52 -16.23 5.95
C MET A 1 -12.04 -15.15 5.01
N ILE A 2 -10.95 -15.38 4.27
CA ILE A 2 -10.45 -14.40 3.30
C ILE A 2 -11.47 -14.37 2.18
N ASP A 3 -12.19 -13.26 2.03
CA ASP A 3 -13.14 -13.09 0.94
C ASP A 3 -12.36 -12.79 -0.34
N CYS A 4 -12.04 -13.84 -1.10
CA CYS A 4 -11.30 -13.75 -2.36
C CYS A 4 -12.10 -13.12 -3.51
N LEU A 5 -13.38 -12.80 -3.30
CA LEU A 5 -14.24 -12.13 -4.28
C LEU A 5 -14.14 -10.61 -4.21
N VAL A 6 -13.53 -10.05 -3.16
CA VAL A 6 -13.32 -8.60 -3.05
C VAL A 6 -12.28 -8.15 -4.07
N SER A 7 -12.68 -7.24 -4.97
CA SER A 7 -11.80 -6.63 -5.97
C SER A 7 -10.83 -5.64 -5.33
N SER A 8 -9.77 -5.29 -6.06
CA SER A 8 -8.77 -4.30 -5.61
C SER A 8 -9.23 -2.84 -5.78
N ASP A 9 -10.49 -2.61 -6.17
CA ASP A 9 -11.00 -1.25 -6.48
C ASP A 9 -10.97 -0.32 -5.27
N TRP A 10 -11.29 -0.84 -4.08
CA TRP A 10 -11.27 -0.05 -2.84
C TRP A 10 -9.84 0.40 -2.51
N TRP A 11 -8.87 -0.50 -2.68
CA TRP A 11 -7.45 -0.23 -2.43
C TRP A 11 -6.92 0.80 -3.43
N ARG A 12 -7.28 0.68 -4.72
CA ARG A 12 -6.94 1.67 -5.75
C ARG A 12 -7.51 3.05 -5.45
N LYS A 13 -8.73 3.14 -4.91
CA LYS A 13 -9.35 4.43 -4.52
C LYS A 13 -8.56 5.11 -3.39
N ILE A 14 -8.09 4.34 -2.42
CA ILE A 14 -7.25 4.84 -1.33
C ILE A 14 -5.90 5.30 -1.90
N MET A 15 -5.23 4.47 -2.69
CA MET A 15 -3.96 4.83 -3.32
C MET A 15 -4.10 6.06 -4.23
N ALA A 16 -5.20 6.20 -4.96
CA ALA A 16 -5.43 7.35 -5.84
C ALA A 16 -5.55 8.68 -5.07
N HIS A 17 -6.12 8.63 -3.86
CA HIS A 17 -6.32 9.78 -3.00
C HIS A 17 -5.04 10.18 -2.26
N PHE A 18 -4.39 9.20 -1.63
CA PHE A 18 -3.25 9.47 -0.75
C PHE A 18 -1.90 9.52 -1.45
N VAL A 19 -1.75 8.92 -2.63
CA VAL A 19 -0.45 8.85 -3.33
C VAL A 19 -0.36 9.91 -4.44
N LYS A 20 0.54 10.87 -4.25
CA LYS A 20 0.85 11.96 -5.17
C LYS A 20 2.23 11.77 -5.80
N ILE A 21 2.47 12.51 -6.89
CA ILE A 21 3.77 12.55 -7.54
C ILE A 21 4.77 13.26 -6.61
N ASN A 22 6.00 12.76 -6.56
CA ASN A 22 7.12 13.18 -5.71
C ASN A 22 7.04 12.77 -4.23
N ASP A 23 5.97 12.10 -3.77
CA ASP A 23 5.92 11.53 -2.42
C ASP A 23 7.07 10.55 -2.20
N GLU A 24 7.62 10.49 -0.99
CA GLU A 24 8.60 9.47 -0.63
C GLU A 24 7.90 8.12 -0.49
N PHE A 25 8.49 7.08 -1.07
CA PHE A 25 7.98 5.72 -0.98
C PHE A 25 9.04 4.72 -0.52
N GLU A 26 8.56 3.63 0.07
CA GLU A 26 9.30 2.39 0.26
C GLU A 26 8.43 1.20 -0.18
N ILE A 27 8.94 0.39 -1.10
CA ILE A 27 8.36 -0.91 -1.46
C ILE A 27 9.21 -1.99 -0.82
N ARG A 28 8.58 -2.90 -0.08
CA ARG A 28 9.23 -4.09 0.49
C ARG A 28 8.70 -5.34 -0.19
N CYS A 29 9.59 -6.27 -0.51
CA CYS A 29 9.27 -7.58 -1.10
C CYS A 29 10.06 -8.66 -0.37
N TRP A 30 9.57 -9.90 -0.36
CA TRP A 30 10.36 -11.02 0.14
C TRP A 30 11.54 -11.30 -0.80
N LYS A 31 12.67 -11.77 -0.25
CA LYS A 31 13.88 -12.04 -1.03
C LYS A 31 13.68 -13.05 -2.16
N ASP A 32 12.70 -13.93 -2.08
CA ASP A 32 12.35 -14.94 -3.10
C ASP A 32 11.39 -14.40 -4.19
N GLU A 33 10.75 -13.25 -3.98
CA GLU A 33 9.87 -12.56 -4.95
C GLU A 33 10.68 -11.79 -6.00
N LYS A 34 11.48 -12.52 -6.78
CA LYS A 34 12.44 -11.93 -7.73
C LYS A 34 11.79 -11.08 -8.82
N SER A 35 10.59 -11.46 -9.28
CA SER A 35 9.85 -10.73 -10.30
C SER A 35 9.36 -9.37 -9.78
N GLU A 36 8.83 -9.37 -8.55
CA GLU A 36 8.32 -8.19 -7.85
C GLU A 36 9.45 -7.23 -7.54
N ILE A 37 10.61 -7.74 -7.07
CA ILE A 37 11.81 -6.93 -6.85
C ILE A 37 12.28 -6.28 -8.15
N GLN A 38 12.40 -7.04 -9.24
CA GLN A 38 12.81 -6.50 -10.54
C GLN A 38 11.86 -5.40 -11.03
N GLN A 39 10.56 -5.55 -10.81
CA GLN A 39 9.59 -4.52 -11.15
C GLN A 39 9.73 -3.29 -10.24
N ALA A 40 9.88 -3.47 -8.92
CA ALA A 40 10.04 -2.37 -7.98
C ALA A 40 11.29 -1.52 -8.26
N LEU A 41 12.39 -2.16 -8.68
CA LEU A 41 13.63 -1.49 -9.10
C LEU A 41 13.47 -0.59 -10.33
N LEU A 42 12.36 -0.69 -11.08
CA LEU A 42 12.05 0.26 -12.15
C LEU A 42 11.60 1.63 -11.62
N TYR A 43 11.36 1.76 -10.31
CA TYR A 43 10.76 2.93 -9.67
C TYR A 43 11.66 3.57 -8.59
N GLY A 44 12.65 2.85 -8.08
CA GLY A 44 13.53 3.31 -7.00
C GLY A 44 14.90 2.64 -7.05
N GLU A 45 15.83 3.10 -6.20
CA GLU A 45 17.26 2.84 -6.38
C GLU A 45 17.90 2.02 -5.24
N SER A 46 17.30 1.96 -4.05
CA SER A 46 17.94 1.31 -2.91
C SER A 46 17.62 -0.19 -2.82
N LEU A 47 18.63 -1.00 -2.54
CA LEU A 47 18.49 -2.39 -2.10
C LEU A 47 19.05 -2.44 -0.68
N LEU A 48 18.20 -2.20 0.32
CA LEU A 48 18.56 -2.52 1.69
C LEU A 48 17.98 -3.90 1.98
N GLU A 49 18.87 -4.89 2.12
CA GLU A 49 18.45 -6.18 2.65
C GLU A 49 18.17 -6.01 4.14
N ASP A 50 16.89 -6.15 4.51
CA ASP A 50 16.42 -6.07 5.89
C ASP A 50 15.84 -7.43 6.28
N GLY A 51 16.67 -8.25 6.92
CA GLY A 51 16.33 -9.64 7.25
C GLY A 51 15.99 -10.45 5.99
N ASN A 52 14.72 -10.85 5.87
CA ASN A 52 14.20 -11.67 4.76
C ASN A 52 13.57 -10.84 3.63
N GLU A 53 13.57 -9.52 3.76
CA GLU A 53 12.95 -8.59 2.82
C GLU A 53 13.98 -7.74 2.10
N VAL A 54 13.57 -7.21 0.95
CA VAL A 54 14.31 -6.22 0.16
C VAL A 54 13.51 -4.93 0.18
N SER A 55 14.12 -3.85 0.64
CA SER A 55 13.52 -2.50 0.67
C SER A 55 14.02 -1.66 -0.50
N ILE A 56 13.08 -1.19 -1.34
CA ILE A 56 13.27 -0.29 -2.48
C ILE A 56 12.64 1.06 -2.20
N LYS A 57 13.45 2.12 -2.15
CA LYS A 57 13.03 3.49 -1.86
C LYS A 57 13.24 4.43 -3.04
N GLY A 58 12.43 5.48 -3.08
CA GLY A 58 12.53 6.56 -4.06
C GLY A 58 11.40 7.56 -3.90
N ASN A 59 11.17 8.34 -4.95
CA ASN A 59 10.03 9.25 -5.03
C ASN A 59 9.01 8.75 -6.06
N VAL A 60 7.72 8.94 -5.77
CA VAL A 60 6.64 8.48 -6.64
C VAL A 60 6.69 9.20 -7.97
N THR A 61 6.97 8.45 -9.04
CA THR A 61 6.90 8.94 -10.41
C THR A 61 5.51 8.68 -11.01
N HIS A 62 5.21 9.30 -12.16
CA HIS A 62 3.99 8.97 -12.92
C HIS A 62 3.92 7.47 -13.27
N LYS A 63 5.08 6.85 -13.51
CA LYS A 63 5.17 5.43 -13.85
C LYS A 63 4.79 4.55 -12.65
N LEU A 64 5.31 4.85 -11.45
CA LEU A 64 4.94 4.14 -10.23
C LEU A 64 3.46 4.37 -9.89
N ARG A 65 2.99 5.61 -9.95
CA ARG A 65 1.57 5.91 -9.69
C ARG A 65 0.66 5.13 -10.65
N ASN A 66 1.02 5.04 -11.93
CA ASN A 66 0.25 4.25 -12.89
C ASN A 66 0.30 2.73 -12.60
N GLU A 67 1.45 2.20 -12.18
CA GLU A 67 1.56 0.80 -11.71
C GLU A 67 0.58 0.53 -10.56
N LEU A 68 0.58 1.39 -9.52
CA LEU A 68 -0.30 1.22 -8.38
C LEU A 68 -1.79 1.30 -8.77
N LEU A 69 -2.16 2.22 -9.65
CA LEU A 69 -3.57 2.47 -9.97
C LEU A 69 -4.12 1.57 -11.07
N CYS A 70 -3.28 1.11 -12.00
CA CYS A 70 -3.74 0.48 -13.25
C CYS A 70 -3.22 -0.94 -13.50
N SER A 71 -2.30 -1.48 -12.68
CA SER A 71 -1.87 -2.87 -12.85
C SER A 71 -3.01 -3.87 -12.66
N PRO A 72 -3.03 -5.00 -13.39
CA PRO A 72 -4.04 -6.05 -13.18
C PRO A 72 -4.08 -6.53 -11.73
N GLU A 73 -5.23 -7.04 -11.29
CA GLU A 73 -5.31 -7.67 -9.97
C GLU A 73 -4.39 -8.89 -9.88
N PRO A 74 -3.72 -9.12 -8.73
CA PRO A 74 -2.97 -10.35 -8.50
C PRO A 74 -3.89 -11.56 -8.65
N THR A 75 -3.41 -12.62 -9.32
CA THR A 75 -4.19 -13.85 -9.55
C THR A 75 -3.97 -14.89 -8.47
N ASP A 76 -2.87 -14.79 -7.71
CA ASP A 76 -2.46 -15.70 -6.64
C ASP A 76 -3.12 -15.32 -5.31
N LYS A 77 -4.45 -15.55 -5.23
CA LYS A 77 -5.29 -15.13 -4.09
C LYS A 77 -5.55 -16.21 -3.03
N ASP A 78 -4.89 -17.37 -3.14
CA ASP A 78 -5.20 -18.56 -2.34
C ASP A 78 -4.87 -18.40 -0.84
N LEU A 79 -3.75 -17.73 -0.53
CA LEU A 79 -3.31 -17.48 0.85
C LEU A 79 -3.70 -16.10 1.36
N TYR A 80 -3.74 -15.10 0.47
CA TYR A 80 -4.11 -13.72 0.74
C TYR A 80 -4.98 -13.21 -0.40
N ASN A 81 -6.07 -12.50 -0.14
CA ASN A 81 -6.74 -11.75 -1.22
C ASN A 81 -5.88 -10.51 -1.54
N LYS A 82 -4.83 -10.69 -2.32
CA LYS A 82 -3.84 -9.65 -2.60
C LYS A 82 -4.46 -8.50 -3.39
N MET A 83 -4.15 -7.27 -2.97
CA MET A 83 -4.52 -6.03 -3.65
C MET A 83 -3.39 -5.50 -4.55
N THR A 84 -2.16 -5.86 -4.21
CA THR A 84 -0.93 -5.53 -4.93
C THR A 84 0.02 -6.73 -4.89
N LYS A 85 0.96 -6.79 -5.84
CA LYS A 85 2.01 -7.82 -5.86
C LYS A 85 3.13 -7.54 -4.84
N TYR A 86 3.28 -6.30 -4.39
CA TYR A 86 4.30 -5.93 -3.44
C TYR A 86 3.87 -6.29 -2.02
N PHE A 87 4.79 -6.83 -1.21
CA PHE A 87 4.47 -7.24 0.15
C PHE A 87 4.08 -6.05 1.04
N THR A 88 4.87 -4.98 1.04
CA THR A 88 4.54 -3.74 1.75
C THR A 88 4.83 -2.52 0.89
N ILE A 89 3.96 -1.51 0.97
CA ILE A 89 4.15 -0.19 0.35
C ILE A 89 3.94 0.86 1.43
N ASN A 90 4.99 1.61 1.75
CA ASN A 90 4.94 2.77 2.62
C ASN A 90 5.01 4.05 1.79
N ILE A 91 4.18 5.03 2.12
CA ILE A 91 4.16 6.36 1.53
C ILE A 91 4.11 7.37 2.67
N THR A 92 5.02 8.34 2.65
CA THR A 92 5.04 9.45 3.60
C THR A 92 4.95 10.75 2.82
N ASN A 93 3.94 11.56 3.14
CA ASN A 93 3.74 12.86 2.51
C ASN A 93 3.08 13.87 3.46
N ASP A 94 2.59 14.97 2.90
CA ASP A 94 1.93 16.05 3.63
C ASP A 94 0.54 15.71 4.16
N LEU A 95 -0.09 14.63 3.67
CA LEU A 95 -1.42 14.18 4.07
C LEU A 95 -1.39 13.12 5.17
N CYS A 96 -0.47 12.16 5.09
CA CYS A 96 -0.40 11.04 6.02
C CYS A 96 0.90 10.25 5.93
N GLU A 97 1.05 9.32 6.88
CA GLU A 97 1.93 8.16 6.79
C GLU A 97 1.07 6.93 6.49
N LEU A 98 1.13 6.46 5.24
CA LEU A 98 0.36 5.31 4.75
C LEU A 98 1.26 4.09 4.67
N CYS A 99 0.85 2.99 5.30
CA CYS A 99 1.46 1.67 5.16
C CYS A 99 0.41 0.68 4.67
N SER A 100 0.66 0.09 3.50
CA SER A 100 -0.12 -1.00 2.93
C SER A 100 0.69 -2.29 2.98
N ALA A 101 0.44 -3.09 4.00
CA ALA A 101 1.22 -4.29 4.31
C ALA A 101 0.49 -5.57 3.88
N HIS A 102 1.23 -6.67 3.89
CA HIS A 102 0.76 -8.01 3.53
C HIS A 102 -0.03 -8.03 2.22
N TYR A 103 0.59 -7.54 1.14
CA TYR A 103 -0.01 -7.45 -0.19
C TYR A 103 -1.24 -6.53 -0.26
N GLY A 104 -1.32 -5.57 0.65
CA GLY A 104 -2.41 -4.62 0.78
C GLY A 104 -3.67 -5.17 1.43
N THR A 105 -3.61 -6.33 2.09
CA THR A 105 -4.70 -6.81 2.95
C THR A 105 -4.73 -6.10 4.30
N GLU A 106 -3.67 -5.36 4.63
CA GLU A 106 -3.58 -4.55 5.83
C GLU A 106 -3.27 -3.11 5.45
N LEU A 107 -3.97 -2.17 6.11
CA LEU A 107 -3.76 -0.74 5.92
C LEU A 107 -3.64 -0.02 7.25
N TYR A 108 -2.57 0.73 7.38
CA TYR A 108 -2.28 1.61 8.50
C TYR A 108 -2.12 3.02 7.96
N ILE A 109 -2.86 3.98 8.52
CA ILE A 109 -2.72 5.39 8.14
C ILE A 109 -2.60 6.24 9.40
N ASP A 110 -1.45 6.89 9.56
CA ASP A 110 -1.14 7.79 10.66
C ASP A 110 -1.04 9.25 10.17
N ASN A 111 -1.07 10.20 11.10
CA ASN A 111 -0.94 11.65 10.83
C ASN A 111 -1.97 12.21 9.82
N ILE A 112 -3.15 11.60 9.75
CA ILE A 112 -4.21 11.92 8.81
C ILE A 112 -5.14 13.05 9.31
N SER A 113 -5.60 13.90 8.38
CA SER A 113 -6.57 14.96 8.68
C SER A 113 -7.98 14.40 8.97
N GLY A 114 -8.84 15.21 9.61
CA GLY A 114 -10.24 14.81 9.86
C GLY A 114 -11.05 14.59 8.57
N GLU A 115 -10.83 15.40 7.53
CA GLU A 115 -11.51 15.26 6.23
C GLU A 115 -11.09 13.95 5.54
N ASP A 116 -9.80 13.68 5.51
CA ASP A 116 -9.24 12.47 4.89
C ASP A 116 -9.63 11.20 5.66
N THR A 117 -9.75 11.30 6.99
CA THR A 117 -10.25 10.21 7.84
C THR A 117 -11.66 9.80 7.43
N GLU A 118 -12.55 10.77 7.22
CA GLU A 118 -13.93 10.49 6.79
C GLU A 118 -14.00 9.96 5.36
N PHE A 119 -13.15 10.46 4.45
CA PHE A 119 -12.99 9.89 3.11
C PHE A 119 -12.60 8.40 3.20
N PHE A 120 -11.56 8.08 3.97
CA PHE A 120 -11.08 6.72 4.12
C PHE A 120 -12.14 5.79 4.72
N LYS A 121 -12.79 6.20 5.81
CA LYS A 121 -13.87 5.43 6.45
C LYS A 121 -15.01 5.15 5.47
N LYS A 122 -15.39 6.11 4.63
CA LYS A 122 -16.44 5.93 3.63
C LYS A 122 -16.10 4.85 2.60
N ILE A 123 -14.84 4.79 2.16
CA ILE A 123 -14.37 3.74 1.25
C ILE A 123 -14.32 2.38 1.95
N MET A 124 -13.86 2.33 3.21
CA MET A 124 -13.65 1.08 3.94
C MET A 124 -14.90 0.55 4.64
N LEU A 125 -15.97 1.32 4.79
CA LEU A 125 -17.19 0.90 5.48
C LEU A 125 -17.72 -0.48 5.02
N PRO A 126 -17.75 -0.82 3.71
CA PRO A 126 -18.20 -2.15 3.26
C PRO A 126 -17.22 -3.28 3.59
N TYR A 127 -15.95 -2.95 3.84
CA TYR A 127 -14.84 -3.91 3.96
C TYR A 127 -14.23 -3.96 5.36
N TRP A 128 -14.77 -3.20 6.31
CA TRP A 128 -14.19 -2.97 7.63
C TRP A 128 -13.93 -4.27 8.42
N ASN A 129 -14.76 -5.28 8.21
CA ASN A 129 -14.63 -6.60 8.86
C ASN A 129 -13.85 -7.63 8.03
N SER A 130 -13.38 -7.25 6.83
CA SER A 130 -12.70 -8.14 5.87
C SER A 130 -11.18 -7.95 5.84
N PHE A 131 -10.68 -6.79 6.29
CA PHE A 131 -9.27 -6.41 6.26
C PHE A 131 -8.82 -5.86 7.61
N SER A 132 -7.52 -5.98 7.92
CA SER A 132 -6.93 -5.37 9.11
C SER A 132 -6.67 -3.88 8.84
N ILE A 133 -7.39 -3.00 9.53
CA ILE A 133 -7.33 -1.56 9.27
C ILE A 133 -7.04 -0.84 10.57
N SER A 134 -6.05 0.04 10.56
CA SER A 134 -5.75 0.95 11.66
C SER A 134 -5.65 2.38 11.13
N ILE A 135 -6.24 3.32 11.86
CA ILE A 135 -6.10 4.75 11.60
C ILE A 135 -5.55 5.37 12.88
N GLY A 136 -4.36 5.95 12.81
CA GLY A 136 -3.77 6.71 13.91
C GLY A 136 -4.63 7.91 14.26
N ASP A 137 -4.87 8.11 15.56
CA ASP A 137 -5.56 9.29 16.04
C ASP A 137 -4.63 10.51 15.92
N PRO A 138 -4.99 11.58 15.19
CA PRO A 138 -4.18 12.80 15.13
C PRO A 138 -3.94 13.45 16.51
N ASN A 139 -4.67 13.05 17.55
CA ASN A 139 -4.53 13.53 18.92
C ASN A 139 -3.67 12.64 19.83
N VAL A 140 -3.18 11.50 19.34
CA VAL A 140 -2.27 10.62 20.10
C VAL A 140 -0.89 10.71 19.46
N ARG A 141 -0.12 11.72 19.86
CA ARG A 141 1.32 11.72 19.65
C ARG A 141 1.94 10.70 20.60
N LEU A 142 2.65 9.70 20.04
CA LEU A 142 3.57 8.86 20.80
C LEU A 142 4.72 9.70 21.38
#